data_AF-A0A6M0AY46-F1
#
_entry.id   AF-A0A6M0AY46-F1
#
_cell.length_a   1.000
_cell.length_b   1.000
_cell.length_c   1.000
_cell.angle_alpha   90.00
_cell.angle_beta   90.00
_cell.angle_gamma   90.00
#
_symmetry.space_group_name_H-M   'P 1'
#
loop_
_entity.id
_entity.type
_entity.pdbx_description
1 polymer ?
#
loop_
_entity_poly.entity_id
_entity_poly.type
_entity_poly.pdbx_seq_one_letter_code
_entity_poly.pdbx_strand_id
1 'polypeptide(L)' 'GRLEGEIQGKLKSIPRLLALGLTVEQVAQALELEVELVKQVLQQSTDP' A
#
# COMPACT_ATOMS: atom_id res chain seq x y z
N GLY A 1 5.36 -17.53 -4.99
CA GLY A 1 6.56 -17.33 -5.84
C GLY A 1 7.24 -15.99 -5.53
N ARG A 2 8.44 -15.73 -6.06
CA ARG A 2 9.22 -14.49 -5.79
C ARG A 2 8.40 -13.21 -6.05
N LEU A 3 7.66 -13.17 -7.17
CA LEU A 3 6.82 -12.03 -7.58
C LEU A 3 5.64 -11.76 -6.62
N GLU A 4 4.96 -12.82 -6.15
CA GLU A 4 3.89 -12.69 -5.16
C GLU A 4 4.42 -12.13 -3.84
N GLY A 5 5.63 -12.52 -3.43
CA GLY A 5 6.27 -12.02 -2.21
C GLY A 5 6.60 -10.52 -2.28
N GLU A 6 7.09 -10.05 -3.44
CA GLU A 6 7.37 -8.62 -3.67
C GLU A 6 6.09 -7.78 -3.59
N ILE A 7 5.01 -8.21 -4.26
CA ILE A 7 3.72 -7.52 -4.20
C ILE A 7 3.19 -7.51 -2.77
N GLN A 8 3.18 -8.66 -2.08
CA GLN A 8 2.70 -8.75 -0.69
C GLN A 8 3.53 -7.88 0.27
N GLY A 9 4.85 -7.77 0.07
CA GLY A 9 5.71 -6.90 0.85
C GLY A 9 5.40 -5.42 0.66
N LYS A 10 5.15 -4.99 -0.59
CA LYS A 10 4.72 -3.62 -0.92
C LYS A 10 3.38 -3.32 -0.24
N LEU A 11 2.37 -4.19 -0.38
CA LEU A 11 1.04 -3.98 0.22
C LEU A 11 1.08 -3.85 1.75
N LYS A 12 1.87 -4.70 2.43
CA LYS A 12 2.03 -4.65 3.90
C LYS A 12 2.73 -3.39 4.40
N SER A 13 3.46 -2.69 3.53
CA SER A 13 4.19 -1.46 3.89
C SER A 13 3.30 -0.21 3.85
N ILE A 14 2.17 -0.27 3.14
CA ILE A 14 1.25 0.86 2.93
C ILE A 14 0.79 1.53 4.24
N PRO A 15 0.26 0.81 5.25
CA PRO A 15 -0.25 1.46 6.46
C PRO A 15 0.83 2.21 7.24
N ARG A 16 2.05 1.67 7.28
CA ARG A 16 3.19 2.31 7.95
C ARG A 16 3.61 3.59 7.25
N LEU A 17 3.67 3.60 5.91
CA LEU A 17 4.06 4.79 5.15
C LEU A 17 3.06 5.94 5.34
N LEU A 18 1.77 5.63 5.37
CA LEU A 18 0.73 6.62 5.67
C LEU A 18 0.83 7.13 7.11
N ALA A 19 1.13 6.26 8.09
CA ALA A 19 1.36 6.67 9.47
C ALA A 19 2.57 7.59 9.64
N LEU A 20 3.53 7.56 8.70
CA LEU A 20 4.66 8.49 8.62
C LEU A 20 4.31 9.83 7.96
N GLY A 21 3.04 10.03 7.57
CA GLY A 21 2.52 11.28 7.00
C GLY A 21 2.61 11.40 5.48
N LEU A 22 2.94 10.32 4.77
CA LEU A 22 2.88 10.30 3.31
C LEU A 22 1.42 10.28 2.84
N THR A 23 1.15 10.89 1.68
CA THR A 23 -0.17 10.80 1.03
C THR A 23 -0.32 9.48 0.26
N VAL A 24 -1.56 9.12 -0.07
CA VAL A 24 -1.87 7.92 -0.87
C VAL A 24 -1.13 7.93 -2.20
N GLU A 25 -1.04 9.09 -2.86
CA GLU A 25 -0.35 9.27 -4.15
C GLU A 25 1.16 9.10 -4.01
N GLN A 26 1.75 9.63 -2.93
CA GLN A 26 3.18 9.46 -2.64
C GLN A 26 3.53 8.01 -2.35
N VAL A 27 2.67 7.29 -1.61
CA VAL A 27 2.85 5.86 -1.34
C VAL A 27 2.73 5.04 -2.63
N ALA A 28 1.74 5.32 -3.47
CA ALA A 28 1.57 4.67 -4.76
C ALA A 28 2.82 4.85 -5.64
N GLN A 29 3.33 6.09 -5.73
CA GLN A 29 4.56 6.38 -6.47
C GLN A 29 5.78 5.65 -5.88
N ALA A 30 5.98 5.70 -4.57
CA ALA A 30 7.13 5.11 -3.90
C ALA A 30 7.17 3.57 -3.98
N LEU A 31 6.00 2.94 -4.06
CA LEU A 31 5.87 1.49 -4.18
C LEU A 31 5.69 1.01 -5.62
N GLU A 32 5.65 1.92 -6.60
CA GLU A 32 5.34 1.61 -8.00
C GLU A 32 4.02 0.83 -8.11
N LEU A 33 2.99 1.32 -7.43
CA LEU A 33 1.64 0.75 -7.42
C LEU A 33 0.65 1.75 -7.99
N GLU A 34 -0.49 1.24 -8.46
CA GLU A 34 -1.63 2.06 -8.81
C GLU A 34 -2.24 2.71 -7.55
N VAL A 35 -2.63 3.98 -7.67
CA VAL A 35 -3.26 4.74 -6.57
C VAL A 35 -4.52 4.03 -6.07
N GLU A 36 -5.32 3.47 -6.97
CA GLU A 36 -6.55 2.73 -6.63
C GLU A 36 -6.27 1.47 -5.80
N LEU A 37 -5.15 0.79 -6.05
CA LEU A 37 -4.75 -0.36 -5.25
C LEU A 37 -4.41 0.05 -3.81
N VAL A 38 -3.70 1.17 -3.65
CA VAL A 38 -3.37 1.70 -2.31
C VAL A 38 -4.66 2.06 -1.55
N LYS A 39 -5.65 2.67 -2.22
CA LYS A 39 -6.96 2.95 -1.62
C LYS A 39 -7.72 1.69 -1.21
N GLN A 40 -7.72 0.65 -2.04
CA GLN A 40 -8.38 -0.62 -1.73
C GLN A 40 -7.80 -1.30 -0.48
N VAL A 41 -6.48 -1.30 -0.31
CA VAL A 41 -5.82 -1.86 0.88
C VAL A 41 -6.29 -1.15 2.16
N LEU A 42 -6.51 0.17 2.10
CA LEU A 42 -7.02 0.94 3.25
C LEU A 42 -8.48 0.64 3.55
N GLN A 43 -9.31 0.46 2.52
CA GLN A 43 -10.71 0.09 2.69
C GLN A 43 -10.84 -1.32 3.29
N GLN A 44 -9.99 -2.26 2.89
CA GLN A 44 -9.95 -3.63 3.44
C GLN A 44 -9.37 -3.70 4.85
N SER A 45 -8.52 -2.74 5.24
CA SER A 45 -7.94 -2.67 6.60
C SER A 45 -8.87 -1.98 7.60
N THR A 46 -10.03 -1.47 7.16
CA THR A 46 -11.01 -0.73 7.98
C THR A 46 -12.23 -1.59 8.37
N ASP A 47 -12.17 -2.91 8.21
CA ASP A 47 -13.19 -3.81 8.76
C ASP A 47 -12.97 -3.93 10.30
N PRO A 48 -13.96 -3.61 11.17
CA PRO A 48 -13.83 -3.58 12.63
C PRO A 48 -13.49 -4.93 13.30
#